data_AF-A0A942U9Z7-F1
#
_entry.id   AF-A0A942U9Z7-F1
#
_cell.length_a   1.000
_cell.length_b   1.000
_cell.length_c   1.000
_cell.angle_alpha   90.00
_cell.angle_beta   90.00
_cell.angle_gamma   90.00
#
_symmetry.space_group_name_H-M   'P 1'
#
loop_
_entity.id
_entity.type
_entity.pdbx_description
1 polymer ?
#
loop_
_entity_poly.entity_id
_entity_poly.type
_entity_poly.pdbx_seq_one_letter_code
_entity_poly.pdbx_strand_id
1 'polypeptide(L)'
;MGPLSIITSTIFEDLAGKKVVVVNGSLGDLYLTKNIPSAQLTKFEMNTEALQALKDGRADAYLQDNVVLYYWARQNPEFQVLPEKIEPTPWAPAVKEGNKELKDWVNSELSKLGKEQYLHKLYEEYLRNELGPELDPDDFVIESSK
;
A
#
# COMPACT_ATOMS: atom_id res chain seq x y z
N MET A 1 -9.79 19.83 23.21
CA MET A 1 -10.62 19.15 22.19
C MET A 1 -10.34 19.84 20.86
N GLY A 2 -9.44 19.29 20.04
CA GLY A 2 -9.33 19.70 18.65
C GLY A 2 -10.51 19.16 17.84
N PRO A 3 -10.89 19.80 16.73
CA PRO A 3 -12.01 19.33 15.92
C PRO A 3 -11.70 17.93 15.37
N LEU A 4 -12.71 17.06 15.39
CA LEU A 4 -12.75 15.82 14.64
C LEU A 4 -12.70 16.17 13.15
N SER A 5 -11.52 16.15 12.55
CA SER A 5 -11.36 16.27 11.11
C SER A 5 -11.68 14.92 10.48
N ILE A 6 -12.96 14.70 10.16
CA ILE A 6 -13.34 13.63 9.23
C ILE A 6 -12.82 14.07 7.86
N ILE A 7 -11.76 13.44 7.38
CA ILE A 7 -11.30 13.58 6.00
C ILE A 7 -12.32 12.82 5.14
N THR A 8 -13.38 13.48 4.70
CA THR A 8 -14.20 13.01 3.58
C THR A 8 -13.53 13.49 2.29
N SER A 9 -12.50 12.78 1.85
CA SER A 9 -12.05 12.80 0.47
C SER A 9 -12.30 11.41 -0.09
N THR A 10 -12.82 11.33 -1.31
CA THR A 10 -13.15 10.05 -1.96
C THR A 10 -12.48 9.90 -3.33
N ILE A 11 -11.77 10.94 -3.80
CA ILE A 11 -11.06 10.97 -5.08
C ILE A 11 -9.70 11.70 -4.98
N PHE A 12 -8.71 11.32 -5.78
CA PHE A 12 -7.31 11.73 -5.62
C PHE A 12 -7.14 13.23 -5.87
N GLU A 13 -7.99 13.81 -6.74
CA GLU A 13 -7.98 15.24 -7.05
C GLU A 13 -8.13 16.13 -5.80
N ASP A 14 -8.79 15.65 -4.76
CA ASP A 14 -8.97 16.38 -3.49
C ASP A 14 -7.65 16.57 -2.73
N LEU A 15 -6.59 15.85 -3.08
CA LEU A 15 -5.25 16.02 -2.50
C LEU A 15 -4.55 17.28 -3.00
N ALA A 16 -5.10 17.96 -4.02
CA ALA A 16 -4.59 19.24 -4.49
C ALA A 16 -4.53 20.28 -3.35
N GLY A 17 -3.34 20.82 -3.09
CA GLY A 17 -3.10 21.80 -2.03
C GLY A 17 -3.09 21.23 -0.61
N LYS A 18 -3.34 19.93 -0.42
CA LYS A 18 -3.28 19.25 0.88
C LYS A 18 -1.85 18.86 1.25
N LYS A 19 -1.59 18.73 2.55
CA LYS A 19 -0.34 18.16 3.07
C LYS A 19 -0.43 16.65 3.00
N VAL A 20 0.42 16.02 2.20
CA VAL A 20 0.41 14.57 2.03
C VAL A 20 1.79 14.04 2.40
N VAL A 21 1.84 13.05 3.29
CA VAL A 21 3.08 12.32 3.53
C VAL A 21 3.20 11.17 2.54
N VAL A 22 4.43 10.83 2.18
CA VAL A 22 4.78 9.67 1.34
C VAL A 22 6.11 9.09 1.79
N VAL A 23 6.39 7.84 1.43
CA VAL A 23 7.76 7.30 1.50
C VAL A 23 8.51 7.67 0.23
N ASN A 24 9.72 8.17 0.36
CA ASN A 24 10.57 8.61 -0.72
C ASN A 24 10.77 7.47 -1.74
N GLY A 25 10.48 7.72 -3.01
CA GLY A 25 10.61 6.72 -4.08
C GLY A 25 9.53 5.63 -4.11
N SER A 26 8.52 5.68 -3.22
CA SER A 26 7.34 4.82 -3.31
C SER A 26 6.50 5.12 -4.56
N LEU A 27 5.62 4.20 -4.93
CA LEU A 27 4.67 4.45 -6.01
C LEU A 27 3.76 5.65 -5.71
N GLY A 28 3.34 5.82 -4.45
CA GLY A 28 2.55 6.97 -4.02
C GLY A 28 3.29 8.30 -4.23
N ASP A 29 4.58 8.35 -3.89
CA ASP A 29 5.44 9.52 -4.16
C ASP A 29 5.49 9.84 -5.67
N LEU A 30 5.84 8.84 -6.48
CA LEU A 30 5.96 9.00 -7.93
C LEU A 30 4.64 9.41 -8.58
N TYR A 31 3.53 8.82 -8.13
CA TYR A 31 2.19 9.11 -8.63
C TYR A 31 1.77 10.54 -8.29
N LEU A 32 1.87 10.97 -7.03
CA LEU A 32 1.45 12.31 -6.63
C LEU A 32 2.35 13.38 -7.25
N THR A 33 3.67 13.15 -7.27
CA THR A 33 4.62 14.07 -7.91
C THR A 33 4.26 14.31 -9.38
N LYS A 34 3.83 13.26 -10.10
CA LYS A 34 3.50 13.34 -11.53
C LYS A 34 2.09 13.88 -11.81
N ASN A 35 1.09 13.39 -11.09
CA ASN A 35 -0.31 13.59 -11.44
C ASN A 35 -0.99 14.70 -10.62
N ILE A 36 -0.52 14.96 -9.39
CA ILE A 36 -1.09 15.96 -8.48
C ILE A 36 0.04 16.84 -7.93
N PRO A 37 0.76 17.58 -8.80
CA PRO A 37 1.92 18.37 -8.39
C PRO A 37 1.58 19.53 -7.44
N SER A 38 0.30 19.86 -7.27
CA SER A 38 -0.18 20.84 -6.30
C SER A 38 -0.31 20.28 -4.88
N ALA A 39 -0.21 18.97 -4.67
CA ALA A 39 -0.14 18.36 -3.35
C ALA A 39 1.17 18.78 -2.65
N GLN A 40 1.10 19.14 -1.38
CA GLN A 40 2.25 19.54 -0.58
C GLN A 40 2.90 18.30 0.04
N LEU A 41 3.82 17.68 -0.71
CA LEU A 41 4.43 16.42 -0.30
C LEU A 41 5.51 16.61 0.76
N THR A 42 5.41 15.84 1.85
CA THR A 42 6.54 15.60 2.77
C THR A 42 6.99 14.16 2.62
N LYS A 43 8.25 13.98 2.24
CA LYS A 43 8.84 12.66 1.98
C LYS A 43 9.61 12.17 3.21
N PHE A 44 9.36 10.92 3.58
CA PHE A 44 10.07 10.22 4.65
C PHE A 44 10.80 9.01 4.11
N GLU A 45 11.81 8.53 4.83
CA GLU A 45 12.55 7.33 4.44
C GLU A 45 11.84 6.05 4.92
N MET A 46 11.04 6.15 5.99
CA MET A 46 10.33 5.01 6.57
C MET A 46 8.83 5.24 6.74
N ASN A 47 8.04 4.17 6.59
CA ASN A 47 6.60 4.17 6.88
C ASN A 47 6.30 4.66 8.31
N THR A 48 7.14 4.27 9.29
CA THR A 48 6.95 4.65 10.69
C THR A 48 7.00 6.16 10.91
N GLU A 49 7.90 6.86 10.22
CA GLU A 49 8.03 8.32 10.31
C GLU A 49 6.86 9.04 9.64
N ALA A 50 6.44 8.55 8.45
CA ALA A 50 5.29 9.08 7.73
C ALA A 50 3.99 8.92 8.53
N LEU A 51 3.76 7.73 9.08
CA LEU A 51 2.58 7.43 9.90
C LEU A 51 2.58 8.23 11.22
N GLN A 52 3.74 8.44 11.84
CA GLN A 52 3.83 9.31 13.01
C GLN A 52 3.49 10.77 12.65
N ALA A 53 3.97 11.27 11.51
CA ALA A 53 3.63 12.61 11.04
C ALA A 53 2.13 12.78 10.76
N LEU A 54 1.48 11.77 10.18
CA LEU A 54 0.03 11.74 10.02
C LEU A 54 -0.67 11.79 11.38
N LYS A 55 -0.25 10.93 12.32
CA LYS A 55 -0.81 10.85 13.67
C LYS A 55 -0.66 12.14 14.47
N ASP A 56 0.45 12.86 14.29
CA ASP A 56 0.72 14.16 14.93
C ASP A 56 -0.09 15.32 14.31
N GLY A 57 -0.90 15.06 13.26
CA GLY A 57 -1.63 16.10 12.53
C GLY A 57 -0.73 16.99 11.67
N ARG A 58 0.49 16.53 11.33
CA ARG A 58 1.41 17.26 10.44
C ARG A 58 1.06 17.10 8.97
N ALA A 59 0.16 16.17 8.63
CA ALA A 59 -0.37 15.98 7.29
C ALA A 59 -1.86 15.65 7.31
N ASP A 60 -2.49 15.92 6.18
CA ASP A 60 -3.91 15.65 5.92
C ASP A 60 -4.14 14.24 5.35
N ALA A 61 -3.13 13.64 4.70
CA ALA A 61 -3.26 12.31 4.11
C ALA A 61 -1.92 11.57 4.02
N TYR A 62 -2.00 10.25 3.83
CA TYR A 62 -0.88 9.37 3.52
C TYR A 62 -1.26 8.47 2.35
N LEU A 63 -0.41 8.42 1.31
CA LEU A 63 -0.60 7.51 0.19
C LEU A 63 0.45 6.39 0.24
N GLN A 64 -0.02 5.16 0.42
CA GLN A 64 0.81 3.96 0.52
C GLN A 64 0.04 2.68 0.17
N ASP A 65 0.77 1.58 0.02
CA ASP A 65 0.24 0.23 -0.17
C ASP A 65 -0.82 -0.17 0.87
N ASN A 66 -1.86 -0.85 0.39
CA ASN A 66 -3.05 -1.25 1.15
C ASN A 66 -2.71 -2.05 2.42
N VAL A 67 -1.77 -3.00 2.36
CA VAL A 67 -1.38 -3.81 3.52
C VAL A 67 -0.86 -2.95 4.68
N VAL A 68 -0.11 -1.90 4.39
CA VAL A 68 0.40 -0.95 5.40
C VAL A 68 -0.75 -0.14 5.98
N LEU A 69 -1.63 0.37 5.11
CA LEU A 69 -2.75 1.22 5.51
C LEU A 69 -3.77 0.48 6.36
N TYR A 70 -4.22 -0.70 5.94
CA TYR A 70 -5.23 -1.47 6.67
C TYR A 70 -4.70 -1.98 8.01
N TYR A 71 -3.46 -2.50 8.04
CA TYR A 71 -2.81 -2.91 9.28
C TYR A 71 -2.76 -1.76 10.30
N TRP A 72 -2.33 -0.58 9.84
CA TRP A 72 -2.17 0.57 10.73
C TRP A 72 -3.51 1.18 11.16
N ALA A 73 -4.47 1.33 10.24
CA ALA A 73 -5.80 1.89 10.54
C ALA A 73 -6.56 1.05 11.58
N ARG A 74 -6.39 -0.28 11.55
CA ARG A 74 -6.98 -1.15 12.57
C ARG A 74 -6.47 -0.87 13.98
N GLN A 75 -5.23 -0.41 14.12
CA GLN A 75 -4.62 -0.02 15.39
C GLN A 75 -4.89 1.45 15.77
N ASN A 76 -5.38 2.25 14.81
CA ASN A 76 -5.63 3.68 14.96
C ASN A 76 -7.00 4.00 14.34
N PRO A 77 -8.12 3.59 15.01
CA PRO A 77 -9.47 3.62 14.45
C PRO A 77 -10.02 5.04 14.20
N GLU A 78 -9.31 6.07 14.64
CA GLU A 78 -9.57 7.47 14.27
C GLU A 78 -9.20 7.80 12.81
N PHE A 79 -8.48 6.90 12.13
CA PHE A 79 -8.14 7.00 10.70
C PHE A 79 -8.90 5.97 9.88
N GLN A 80 -9.17 6.31 8.62
CA GLN A 80 -9.85 5.44 7.66
C GLN A 80 -9.04 5.29 6.39
N VAL A 81 -9.07 4.09 5.81
CA VAL A 81 -8.54 3.83 4.47
C VAL A 81 -9.61 4.20 3.45
N LEU A 82 -9.25 5.04 2.49
CA LEU A 82 -10.15 5.45 1.42
C LEU A 82 -10.20 4.37 0.33
N PRO A 83 -11.34 4.18 -0.36
CA PRO A 83 -11.53 3.10 -1.33
C PRO A 83 -10.77 3.30 -2.64
N GLU A 84 -10.30 4.51 -2.91
CA GLU A 84 -9.60 4.84 -4.14
C GLU A 84 -8.17 4.27 -4.13
N LYS A 85 -7.76 3.73 -5.28
CA LYS A 85 -6.49 3.03 -5.46
C LYS A 85 -5.80 3.56 -6.72
N ILE A 86 -4.48 3.62 -6.70
CA ILE A 86 -3.70 3.64 -7.94
C ILE A 86 -3.93 2.29 -8.63
N GLU A 87 -3.84 2.25 -9.96
CA GLU A 87 -3.87 0.99 -10.73
C GLU A 87 -3.01 -0.10 -10.07
N PRO A 88 -3.51 -1.35 -9.96
CA PRO A 88 -2.80 -2.41 -9.25
C PRO A 88 -1.39 -2.63 -9.80
N THR A 89 -0.39 -2.53 -8.92
CA THR A 89 1.01 -2.89 -9.23
C THR A 89 1.41 -4.11 -8.40
N PRO A 90 1.43 -5.32 -8.99
CA PRO A 90 1.82 -6.53 -8.28
C PRO A 90 3.23 -6.44 -7.71
N TRP A 91 3.42 -6.88 -6.47
CA TRP A 91 4.75 -7.14 -5.94
C TRP A 91 5.30 -8.41 -6.56
N ALA A 92 6.56 -8.37 -6.99
CA ALA A 92 7.21 -9.51 -7.62
C ALA A 92 8.66 -9.64 -7.11
N PRO A 93 9.19 -10.87 -6.98
CA PRO A 93 10.61 -11.07 -6.73
C PRO A 93 11.45 -10.47 -7.86
N ALA A 94 12.45 -9.66 -7.50
CA ALA A 94 13.39 -9.08 -8.44
C ALA A 94 14.65 -9.96 -8.57
N VAL A 95 15.17 -10.08 -9.79
CA VAL A 95 16.47 -10.70 -10.06
C VAL A 95 17.38 -9.72 -10.80
N LYS A 96 18.70 -9.93 -10.73
CA LYS A 96 19.67 -9.10 -11.46
C LYS A 96 19.36 -9.11 -12.96
N GLU A 97 19.44 -7.94 -13.59
CA GLU A 97 19.27 -7.81 -15.04
C GLU A 97 20.22 -8.78 -15.80
N GLY A 98 19.66 -9.43 -16.83
CA GLY A 98 20.36 -10.45 -17.61
C GLY A 98 20.42 -11.85 -16.99
N ASN A 99 20.07 -12.03 -15.70
CA ASN A 99 20.05 -13.35 -15.08
C ASN A 99 18.78 -14.15 -15.43
N LYS A 100 18.74 -14.65 -16.67
CA LYS A 100 17.60 -15.39 -17.20
C LYS A 100 17.35 -16.71 -16.47
N GLU A 101 18.40 -17.42 -16.09
CA GLU A 101 18.29 -18.71 -15.39
C GLU A 101 17.53 -18.58 -14.06
N LEU A 102 17.94 -17.64 -13.21
CA LEU A 102 17.27 -17.42 -11.93
C LEU A 102 15.84 -16.89 -12.13
N LYS A 103 15.63 -16.01 -13.13
CA LYS A 103 14.29 -15.51 -13.46
C LYS A 103 13.35 -16.66 -13.83
N ASP A 104 13.78 -17.53 -14.74
CA ASP A 104 12.95 -18.63 -15.24
C ASP A 104 12.70 -19.67 -14.13
N TRP A 105 13.69 -19.90 -13.26
CA TRP A 105 13.52 -20.74 -12.07
C TRP A 105 12.49 -20.15 -11.09
N VAL A 106 12.62 -18.87 -10.71
CA VAL A 106 11.65 -18.20 -9.81
C VAL A 106 10.24 -18.27 -10.39
N ASN A 107 10.08 -17.96 -11.69
CA ASN A 107 8.77 -18.01 -12.35
C ASN A 107 8.18 -19.43 -12.36
N SER A 108 9.01 -20.46 -12.56
CA SER A 108 8.59 -21.87 -12.52
C SER A 108 8.12 -22.27 -11.12
N GLU A 109 8.86 -21.88 -10.07
CA GLU A 109 8.48 -22.18 -8.68
C GLU A 109 7.20 -21.42 -8.28
N LEU A 110 7.08 -20.13 -8.60
CA LEU A 110 5.85 -19.38 -8.37
C LEU A 110 4.65 -20.02 -9.08
N SER A 111 4.81 -20.46 -10.33
CA SER A 111 3.73 -21.14 -11.07
C SER A 111 3.28 -22.46 -10.40
N LYS A 112 4.20 -23.23 -9.83
CA LYS A 112 3.85 -24.44 -9.05
C LYS A 112 3.09 -24.06 -7.78
N LEU A 113 3.60 -23.09 -7.02
CA LEU A 113 2.97 -22.61 -5.79
C LEU A 113 1.58 -22.01 -6.04
N GLY A 114 1.39 -21.30 -7.17
CA GLY A 114 0.11 -20.72 -7.56
C GLY A 114 -0.99 -21.77 -7.81
N LYS A 115 -0.63 -22.95 -8.34
CA LYS A 115 -1.56 -24.09 -8.48
C LYS A 115 -2.03 -24.62 -7.13
N GLU A 116 -1.23 -24.42 -6.08
CA GLU A 116 -1.54 -24.84 -4.72
C GLU A 116 -2.18 -23.74 -3.88
N GLN A 117 -2.46 -22.56 -4.47
CA GLN A 117 -2.97 -21.38 -3.78
C GLN A 117 -2.09 -21.02 -2.56
N TYR A 118 -0.78 -21.10 -2.74
CA TYR A 118 0.16 -21.02 -1.63
C TYR A 118 0.21 -19.63 -0.99
N LEU A 119 0.13 -18.56 -1.79
CA LEU A 119 0.14 -17.21 -1.24
C LEU A 119 -1.15 -16.91 -0.47
N HIS A 120 -2.28 -17.46 -0.88
CA HIS A 120 -3.52 -17.40 -0.09
C HIS A 120 -3.38 -18.11 1.25
N LYS A 121 -2.73 -19.28 1.29
CA LYS A 121 -2.44 -19.97 2.56
C LYS A 121 -1.60 -19.10 3.49
N LEU A 122 -0.57 -18.43 2.95
CA LEU A 122 0.24 -17.49 3.72
C LEU A 122 -0.57 -16.28 4.19
N TYR A 123 -1.47 -15.75 3.36
CA TYR A 123 -2.36 -14.67 3.79
C TYR A 123 -3.21 -15.11 4.98
N GLU A 124 -3.83 -16.30 4.93
CA GLU A 124 -4.63 -16.82 6.04
C GLU A 124 -3.81 -17.04 7.31
N GLU A 125 -2.57 -17.49 7.18
CA GLU A 125 -1.68 -17.75 8.32
C GLU A 125 -1.15 -16.46 8.97
N TYR A 126 -0.73 -15.48 8.16
CA TYR A 126 0.06 -14.33 8.63
C TYR A 126 -0.69 -13.01 8.61
N LEU A 127 -1.66 -12.81 7.71
CA LEU A 127 -2.31 -11.52 7.49
C LEU A 127 -3.75 -11.46 7.95
N ARG A 128 -4.49 -12.58 7.91
CA ARG A 128 -5.92 -12.62 8.29
C ARG A 128 -6.19 -12.00 9.66
N ASN A 129 -5.42 -12.42 10.67
CA ASN A 129 -5.61 -11.94 12.04
C ASN A 129 -5.18 -10.48 12.22
N GLU A 130 -4.28 -9.98 11.39
CA GLU A 130 -3.72 -8.63 11.46
C GLU A 130 -4.56 -7.61 10.66
N LEU A 131 -5.11 -8.02 9.52
CA LEU A 131 -5.87 -7.15 8.62
C LEU A 131 -7.38 -7.18 8.85
N GLY A 132 -7.94 -8.33 9.25
CA GLY A 132 -9.35 -8.48 9.57
C GLY A 132 -10.07 -9.50 8.68
N PRO A 133 -11.15 -10.13 9.17
CA PRO A 133 -11.93 -11.09 8.40
C PRO A 133 -12.78 -10.46 7.28
N GLU A 134 -13.01 -9.15 7.32
CA GLU A 134 -13.81 -8.40 6.35
C GLU A 134 -13.11 -8.12 5.02
N LEU A 135 -11.77 -8.22 5.00
CA LEU A 135 -10.98 -7.95 3.80
C LEU A 135 -10.86 -9.20 2.93
N ASP A 136 -11.04 -9.00 1.63
CA ASP A 136 -10.88 -10.04 0.62
C ASP A 136 -9.37 -10.31 0.39
N PRO A 137 -8.88 -11.56 0.55
CA PRO A 137 -7.50 -11.91 0.21
C PRO A 137 -7.10 -11.55 -1.23
N ASP A 138 -8.05 -11.59 -2.18
CA ASP A 138 -7.79 -11.27 -3.59
C ASP A 138 -7.42 -9.78 -3.79
N ASP A 139 -7.69 -8.90 -2.82
CA ASP A 139 -7.20 -7.51 -2.83
C ASP A 139 -5.69 -7.40 -2.51
N PHE A 140 -5.06 -8.47 -2.01
CA PHE A 140 -3.66 -8.47 -1.53
C PHE A 140 -2.81 -9.54 -2.22
N VAL A 141 -3.43 -10.62 -2.68
CA VAL A 141 -2.74 -11.80 -3.18
C VAL A 141 -3.04 -11.98 -4.67
N ILE A 142 -1.98 -12.22 -5.44
CA ILE A 142 -2.08 -12.63 -6.83
C ILE A 142 -1.35 -13.97 -6.96
N GLU A 143 -2.10 -15.02 -7.24
CA GLU A 143 -1.51 -16.33 -7.57
C GLU A 143 -1.09 -16.33 -9.03
N SER A 144 0.18 -16.65 -9.30
CA SER A 144 0.65 -16.82 -10.67
C SER A 144 0.01 -18.07 -11.28
N SER A 145 -1.14 -17.91 -11.94
CA SER A 145 -1.92 -19.04 -12.46
C SER A 145 -2.01 -19.10 -13.99
N LYS A 146 -1.55 -18.08 -14.74
CA LYS A 146 -1.43 -18.15 -16.21
C LYS A 146 -0.30 -17.29 -16.74
#